data_AF-A0A7D9HM70-F1
#
_entry.id   AF-A0A7D9HM70-F1
#
_cell.length_a   1.000
_cell.length_b   1.000
_cell.length_c   1.000
_cell.angle_alpha   90.00
_cell.angle_beta   90.00
_cell.angle_gamma   90.00
#
_symmetry.space_group_name_H-M   'P 1'
#
loop_
_entity.id
_entity.type
_entity.pdbx_description
1 polymer ?
#
loop_
_entity_poly.entity_id
_entity_poly.type
_entity_poly.pdbx_seq_one_letter_code
_entity_poly.pdbx_strand_id
1 'polypeptide(L)'
;MIAAKTTKDLPSAARNGPINQKIHINESLTANRRKLFGIMNAFKKEHHYKYLWTVNGKILLRESDSSKIHGFTRLDEFNNFVKNQ
;
A
#
# COMPACT_ATOMS: atom_id res chain seq x y z
N MET A 1 -2.32 3.93 27.03
CA MET A 1 -1.42 4.88 26.34
C MET A 1 -0.45 4.07 25.49
N ILE A 2 -0.43 4.26 24.16
CA ILE A 2 0.55 3.58 23.30
C ILE A 2 1.80 4.45 23.29
N ALA A 3 2.91 3.92 23.81
CA ALA A 3 4.20 4.63 23.83
C ALA A 3 4.68 4.91 22.40
N ALA A 4 4.99 6.16 22.09
CA ALA A 4 5.55 6.55 20.80
C ALA A 4 7.00 6.06 20.72
N LYS A 5 7.27 5.17 19.75
CA LYS A 5 8.64 4.69 19.47
C LYS A 5 9.47 5.86 18.91
N THR A 6 10.63 6.10 19.50
CA THR A 6 11.55 7.16 19.09
C THR A 6 12.54 6.63 18.04
N THR A 7 13.26 7.52 17.36
CA THR A 7 14.25 7.13 16.32
C THR A 7 15.38 6.23 16.84
N LYS A 8 15.60 6.19 18.16
CA LYS A 8 16.55 5.29 18.82
C LYS A 8 16.07 3.84 18.90
N ASP A 9 14.75 3.62 18.78
CA ASP A 9 14.10 2.30 18.83
C ASP A 9 14.00 1.63 17.45
N LEU A 10 14.43 2.32 16.39
CA LEU A 10 14.50 1.75 15.05
C LEU A 10 15.81 0.98 14.92
N PRO A 11 15.76 -0.31 14.50
CA PRO A 11 16.98 -1.03 14.21
C PRO A 11 17.75 -0.25 13.15
N SER A 12 18.98 0.16 13.47
CA SER A 12 19.90 0.71 12.49
C SER A 12 20.00 -0.32 11.37
N ALA A 13 19.72 0.08 10.13
CA ALA A 13 19.91 -0.76 8.96
C ALA A 13 21.42 -1.00 8.81
N ALA A 14 21.97 -1.90 9.63
CA ALA A 14 23.34 -2.31 9.57
C ALA A 14 23.55 -2.86 8.18
N ARG A 15 24.48 -2.24 7.45
CA ARG A 15 24.84 -2.53 6.06
C ARG A 15 25.28 -3.99 5.81
N ASN A 16 25.37 -4.80 6.88
CA ASN A 16 25.80 -6.20 6.93
C ASN A 16 24.81 -7.11 7.68
N GLY A 17 23.54 -6.71 7.86
CA GLY A 17 22.48 -7.61 8.35
C GLY A 17 22.13 -8.68 7.29
N PRO A 18 21.49 -9.80 7.66
CA PRO A 18 21.08 -10.81 6.69
C PRO A 18 20.23 -10.14 5.60
N ILE A 19 20.63 -10.29 4.35
CA ILE A 19 20.08 -9.70 3.12
C ILE A 19 18.57 -9.89 2.90
N ASN A 20 17.91 -10.66 3.77
CA ASN A 20 16.48 -10.99 3.74
C ASN A 20 15.66 -10.31 4.85
N GLN A 21 16.13 -9.21 5.43
CA GLN A 21 15.28 -8.40 6.29
C GLN A 21 14.19 -7.72 5.46
N LYS A 22 12.93 -8.11 5.68
CA LYS A 22 11.75 -7.52 5.03
C LYS A 22 11.62 -6.05 5.45
N ILE A 23 12.04 -5.14 4.58
CA ILE A 23 11.92 -3.69 4.82
C ILE A 23 10.47 -3.28 4.56
N HIS A 24 9.84 -2.70 5.57
CA HIS A 24 8.50 -2.11 5.46
C HIS A 24 8.66 -0.59 5.37
N ILE A 25 8.32 -0.01 4.21
CA ILE A 25 8.36 1.44 4.01
C ILE A 25 6.94 1.98 4.18
N ASN A 26 6.72 2.75 5.25
CA ASN A 26 5.48 3.51 5.40
C ASN A 26 5.59 4.80 4.60
N GLU A 27 4.79 4.92 3.54
CA GLU A 27 4.74 6.13 2.73
C GLU A 27 3.72 7.13 3.28
N SER A 28 4.12 8.38 3.42
CA SER A 28 3.22 9.48 3.81
C SER A 28 2.35 9.90 2.63
N LEU A 29 1.16 9.32 2.53
CA LEU A 29 0.16 9.72 1.53
C LEU A 29 -0.49 11.06 1.88
N THR A 30 -0.73 11.88 0.84
CA THR A 30 -1.58 13.07 0.94
C THR A 30 -3.00 12.70 1.39
N ALA A 31 -3.74 13.65 1.97
CA ALA A 31 -5.09 13.37 2.50
C ALA A 31 -6.01 12.71 1.45
N ASN A 32 -5.96 13.17 0.19
CA ASN A 32 -6.76 12.60 -0.90
C ASN A 32 -6.35 11.17 -1.23
N ARG A 33 -5.04 10.89 -1.30
CA ARG A 33 -4.54 9.53 -1.55
C ARG A 33 -4.83 8.59 -0.39
N ARG A 34 -4.82 9.08 0.85
CA ARG A 34 -5.20 8.30 2.03
C ARG A 34 -6.68 7.89 1.99
N LYS A 35 -7.57 8.80 1.57
CA LYS A 35 -8.98 8.47 1.34
C LYS A 35 -9.14 7.41 0.24
N LEU A 36 -8.45 7.59 -0.89
CA LEU A 36 -8.45 6.60 -1.98
C LEU A 36 -7.96 5.22 -1.50
N PHE A 37 -6.88 5.17 -0.72
CA PHE A 37 -6.36 3.93 -0.16
C PHE A 37 -7.39 3.24 0.74
N GLY A 38 -8.12 3.99 1.56
CA GLY A 38 -9.20 3.46 2.39
C GLY A 38 -10.31 2.81 1.55
N ILE A 39 -10.75 3.48 0.50
CA ILE A 39 -11.79 2.99 -0.43
C ILE A 39 -11.30 1.71 -1.14
N MET A 40 -10.09 1.75 -1.70
CA MET A 40 -9.51 0.58 -2.38
C MET A 40 -9.27 -0.60 -1.43
N ASN A 41 -8.97 -0.34 -0.16
CA ASN A 41 -8.79 -1.39 0.84
C ASN A 41 -10.12 -2.04 1.25
N ALA A 42 -11.23 -1.30 1.22
CA ALA A 42 -12.56 -1.88 1.39
C ALA A 42 -12.90 -2.78 0.19
N PHE A 43 -12.73 -2.26 -1.02
CA PHE A 43 -12.92 -3.02 -2.26
C PHE A 43 -12.07 -4.29 -2.33
N LYS A 44 -10.78 -4.19 -1.95
CA LYS A 44 -9.86 -5.33 -1.87
C LYS A 44 -10.44 -6.47 -1.02
N LYS A 45 -11.04 -6.14 0.13
CA LYS A 45 -11.61 -7.13 1.05
C LYS A 45 -12.89 -7.76 0.49
N GLU A 46 -13.73 -6.95 -0.13
CA GLU A 46 -15.00 -7.38 -0.72
C GLU A 46 -14.79 -8.32 -1.92
N HIS A 47 -13.80 -8.02 -2.76
CA HIS A 47 -13.50 -8.79 -3.97
C HIS A 47 -12.32 -9.76 -3.82
N HIS A 48 -11.87 -10.02 -2.58
CA HIS A 48 -10.81 -10.99 -2.27
C HIS A 48 -9.47 -10.79 -3.01
N TYR A 49 -9.11 -9.54 -3.33
CA TYR A 49 -7.80 -9.24 -3.92
C TYR A 49 -6.67 -9.56 -2.94
N LYS A 50 -5.61 -10.22 -3.40
CA LYS A 50 -4.49 -10.63 -2.53
C LYS A 50 -3.64 -9.44 -2.08
N TYR A 51 -3.35 -8.51 -2.98
CA TYR A 51 -2.34 -7.46 -2.74
C TYR A 51 -2.87 -6.04 -2.93
N LEU A 52 -2.47 -5.16 -2.01
CA LEU A 52 -2.66 -3.71 -2.06
C LEU A 52 -1.44 -3.05 -1.42
N TRP A 53 -0.76 -2.17 -2.15
CA TRP A 53 0.43 -1.46 -1.66
C TRP A 53 0.59 -0.11 -2.36
N THR A 54 1.57 0.69 -1.92
CA THR A 54 1.86 1.99 -2.53
C THR A 54 3.30 2.06 -3.04
N VAL A 55 3.49 2.79 -4.15
CA VAL A 55 4.80 3.12 -4.71
C VAL A 55 4.73 4.53 -5.30
N ASN A 56 5.58 5.43 -4.81
CA ASN A 56 5.62 6.85 -5.22
C ASN A 56 4.22 7.52 -5.15
N GLY A 57 3.45 7.10 -4.17
CA GLY A 57 2.09 7.50 -3.85
C GLY A 57 1.04 7.16 -4.91
N LYS A 58 1.38 6.26 -5.84
CA LYS A 58 0.38 5.49 -6.59
C LYS A 58 -0.04 4.29 -5.75
N ILE A 59 -1.33 3.97 -5.78
CA ILE A 59 -1.87 2.84 -5.04
C ILE A 59 -2.06 1.70 -6.04
N LEU A 60 -1.44 0.56 -5.75
CA LEU A 60 -1.38 -0.60 -6.63
C LEU A 60 -2.23 -1.73 -6.05
N LEU A 61 -3.06 -2.31 -6.89
CA LEU A 61 -3.98 -3.40 -6.59
C LEU A 61 -3.66 -4.58 -7.50
N ARG A 62 -3.61 -5.79 -6.92
CA ARG A 62 -3.37 -7.03 -7.68
C ARG A 62 -4.15 -8.18 -7.06
N GLU A 63 -4.90 -8.88 -7.90
CA GLU A 63 -5.80 -9.96 -7.48
C GLU A 63 -5.03 -11.22 -7.04
N SER A 64 -4.14 -11.74 -7.90
CA SER A 64 -3.34 -12.95 -7.62
C SER A 64 -1.88 -12.78 -8.08
N ASP A 65 -1.03 -13.79 -7.86
CA ASP A 65 0.38 -13.76 -8.29
C ASP A 65 0.59 -13.84 -9.81
N SER A 66 -0.43 -14.24 -10.56
CA SER A 66 -0.43 -14.26 -12.03
C SER A 66 -1.23 -13.10 -12.63
N SER A 67 -2.13 -12.47 -11.87
CA SER A 67 -2.96 -11.37 -12.36
C SER A 67 -2.15 -10.10 -12.64
N LYS A 68 -2.70 -9.25 -13.51
CA LYS A 68 -2.16 -7.92 -13.83
C LYS A 68 -2.20 -7.00 -12.60
N ILE A 69 -1.23 -6.09 -12.54
CA ILE A 69 -1.17 -5.05 -11.51
C ILE A 69 -1.90 -3.80 -12.04
N HIS A 70 -2.83 -3.27 -11.24
CA HIS A 70 -3.58 -2.06 -11.56
C HIS A 70 -3.13 -0.93 -10.62
N GLY A 71 -2.74 0.22 -11.19
CA GLY A 71 -2.25 1.36 -10.42
C GLY A 71 -3.15 2.57 -10.55
N PHE A 72 -3.46 3.21 -9.43
CA PHE A 72 -4.40 4.31 -9.36
C PHE A 72 -3.77 5.50 -8.64
N THR A 73 -4.00 6.69 -9.17
CA THR A 73 -3.58 7.95 -8.52
C THR A 73 -4.79 8.80 -8.14
N ARG A 74 -5.88 8.67 -8.90
CA ARG A 74 -7.12 9.43 -8.73
C ARG A 74 -8.29 8.51 -8.43
N LEU A 75 -9.30 9.07 -7.77
CA LEU A 75 -10.52 8.35 -7.43
C LEU A 75 -11.33 8.00 -8.69
N ASP A 76 -11.40 8.89 -9.67
CA ASP A 76 -12.18 8.65 -10.89
C ASP A 76 -11.64 7.49 -11.72
N GLU A 77 -10.31 7.35 -11.80
CA GLU A 77 -9.65 6.20 -12.45
C GLU A 77 -10.07 4.89 -11.81
N PHE A 78 -10.10 4.86 -10.46
CA PHE A 78 -10.52 3.70 -9.71
C PHE A 78 -12.02 3.41 -9.90
N ASN A 79 -12.88 4.42 -9.84
CA ASN A 79 -14.31 4.25 -10.07
C ASN A 79 -14.62 3.72 -11.48
N ASN A 80 -13.90 4.21 -12.50
CA ASN A 80 -14.05 3.70 -13.86
C ASN A 80 -13.58 2.25 -13.98
N PHE A 81 -12.54 1.85 -13.24
CA PHE A 81 -12.12 0.45 -13.17
C PHE A 81 -13.19 -0.43 -12.55
N VAL A 82 -13.77 0.00 -11.41
CA VAL A 82 -14.84 -0.75 -10.72
C VAL A 82 -16.10 -0.89 -11.58
N LYS A 83 -16.45 0.14 -12.36
CA LYS A 83 -17.62 0.09 -13.26
C LYS A 83 -17.45 -0.84 -14.46
N ASN A 84 -16.21 -1.08 -14.89
CA ASN A 84 -15.88 -1.91 -16.06
C ASN A 84 -15.51 -3.34 -15.67
N GLN A 85 -15.64 -3.70 -14.39
CA GLN A 85 -15.43 -5.05 -13.88
C GLN A 85 -16.76 -5.80 -13.79
#